data_AF-A0A7S0QW42-F1
#
_entry.id   AF-A0A7S0QW42-F1
#
_cell.length_a   1.000
_cell.length_b   1.000
_cell.length_c   1.000
_cell.angle_alpha   90.00
_cell.angle_beta   90.00
_cell.angle_gamma   90.00
#
_symmetry.space_group_name_H-M   'P 1'
#
loop_
_entity.id
_entity.type
_entity.pdbx_description
1 polymer ?
#
loop_
_entity_poly.entity_id
_entity_poly.type
_entity_poly.pdbx_seq_one_letter_code
_entity_poly.pdbx_strand_id
1 'polypeptide(L)'
;VSHNTTSTCELGAMQWLTGGASVDQDDDVVEASNKVIEELVDQREILQKSLTSHTKSFEKLEARVSQLQVEYDAEKAEVEATAELLRKQDAAMKESLTIVQELQAATAPFENLLARDANSANAAAASAVVQAHAGGGVISAAEAAAAEGLIAAGQAHLFMDWPAVGSRDSDKRRLMAQIATIDAGYPGGLCGYIHNAKQLLEDSRVGRNPLAGWTPSVPAGSTLAYGDAEFVQCEEAGAAEAGRAAFVLVAGGLGERLGYSGIKVALPT
;
A
#
# COMPACT_ATOMS: atom_id res chain seq x y z
N VAL A 1 38.93 -37.33 11.42
CA VAL A 1 39.38 -38.00 10.16
C VAL A 1 40.08 -36.94 9.30
N SER A 2 41.18 -37.32 8.66
CA SER A 2 42.26 -36.57 7.97
C SER A 2 43.22 -35.78 8.89
N HIS A 3 44.46 -36.17 9.18
CA HIS A 3 45.67 -36.49 8.37
C HIS A 3 46.24 -35.30 7.58
N ASN A 4 47.38 -34.76 8.07
CA ASN A 4 48.68 -34.55 7.37
C ASN A 4 49.55 -33.58 8.21
N THR A 5 50.88 -33.56 8.26
CA THR A 5 51.99 -34.49 7.98
C THR A 5 53.24 -33.73 8.47
N THR A 6 54.10 -34.42 9.23
CA THR A 6 55.58 -34.44 9.15
C THR A 6 56.32 -33.20 8.59
N SER A 7 57.26 -32.64 9.37
CA SER A 7 58.68 -32.59 8.97
C SER A 7 59.56 -32.01 10.09
N THR A 8 60.33 -32.90 10.71
CA THR A 8 61.61 -32.61 11.35
C THR A 8 62.65 -32.37 10.26
N CYS A 9 63.20 -31.16 10.17
CA CYS A 9 64.50 -30.85 9.57
C CYS A 9 65.28 -30.09 10.65
N GLU A 10 66.03 -30.79 11.49
CA GLU A 10 67.46 -31.07 11.27
C GLU A 10 68.29 -29.77 11.12
N LEU A 11 68.88 -29.38 12.25
CA LEU A 11 70.30 -28.99 12.39
C LEU A 11 71.07 -29.00 11.07
N GLY A 12 71.18 -27.84 10.42
CA GLY A 12 71.90 -27.72 9.16
C GLY A 12 72.28 -26.30 8.83
N ALA A 13 73.14 -25.66 9.65
CA ALA A 13 74.01 -24.55 9.25
C ALA A 13 74.90 -24.05 10.41
N MET A 14 75.84 -24.87 10.91
CA MET A 14 77.03 -24.37 11.62
C MET A 14 78.18 -25.37 11.48
N GLN A 15 78.56 -25.67 10.24
CA GLN A 15 79.77 -26.43 9.95
C GLN A 15 80.49 -25.91 8.72
N TRP A 16 80.84 -24.62 8.74
CA TRP A 16 81.91 -24.06 7.92
C TRP A 16 82.60 -22.99 8.76
N LEU A 17 83.73 -23.33 9.38
CA LEU A 17 84.88 -22.48 9.72
C LEU A 17 85.83 -23.25 10.67
N THR A 18 86.40 -24.35 10.18
CA THR A 18 87.67 -24.88 10.68
C THR A 18 88.64 -24.97 9.50
N GLY A 19 88.91 -23.81 8.89
CA GLY A 19 89.99 -23.61 7.94
C GLY A 19 90.92 -22.56 8.52
N GLY A 20 92.11 -22.98 8.94
CA GLY A 20 93.14 -22.07 9.45
C GLY A 20 93.58 -21.09 8.38
N ALA A 21 93.44 -19.80 8.67
CA ALA A 21 94.20 -18.73 8.07
C ALA A 21 94.28 -17.60 9.10
N SER A 22 95.49 -17.21 9.47
CA SER A 22 95.77 -15.99 10.22
C SER A 22 95.32 -14.80 9.38
N VAL A 23 94.23 -14.16 9.78
CA VAL A 23 93.77 -12.88 9.26
C VAL A 23 93.67 -11.99 10.48
N ASP A 24 94.42 -10.88 10.49
CA ASP A 24 94.21 -9.79 11.42
C ASP A 24 92.72 -9.40 11.33
N GLN A 25 91.95 -9.77 12.35
CA GLN A 25 90.55 -9.40 12.44
C GLN A 25 90.53 -7.94 12.85
N ASP A 26 90.11 -7.06 11.93
CA ASP A 26 89.75 -5.68 12.25
C ASP A 26 88.68 -5.72 13.36
N ASP A 27 89.06 -5.32 14.57
CA ASP A 27 88.18 -5.24 15.76
C ASP A 27 86.88 -4.47 15.44
N ASP A 28 86.95 -3.51 14.50
CA ASP A 28 85.82 -2.73 13.99
C ASP A 28 84.72 -3.58 13.32
N VAL A 29 85.06 -4.69 12.67
CA VAL A 29 84.09 -5.57 11.98
C VAL A 29 83.34 -6.47 12.97
N VAL A 30 84.03 -6.91 14.03
CA VAL A 30 83.43 -7.71 15.11
C VAL A 30 82.49 -6.83 15.94
N GLU A 31 82.90 -5.60 16.25
CA GLU A 31 82.06 -4.64 16.97
C GLU A 31 80.80 -4.26 16.16
N ALA A 32 80.94 -3.99 14.85
CA ALA A 32 79.79 -3.73 13.98
C ALA A 32 78.82 -4.91 13.90
N SER A 33 79.34 -6.15 13.86
CA SER A 33 78.51 -7.37 13.82
C SER A 33 77.76 -7.58 15.14
N ASN A 34 78.41 -7.36 16.28
CA ASN A 34 77.76 -7.46 17.60
C ASN A 34 76.65 -6.42 17.76
N LYS A 35 76.84 -5.20 17.26
CA LYS A 35 75.82 -4.14 17.30
C LYS A 35 74.58 -4.49 16.47
N VAL A 36 74.77 -5.10 15.29
CA VAL A 36 73.66 -5.61 14.46
C VAL A 36 72.92 -6.75 15.17
N ILE A 37 73.64 -7.63 15.86
CA ILE A 37 73.04 -8.73 16.63
C ILE A 37 72.20 -8.19 17.80
N GLU A 38 72.70 -7.21 18.55
CA GLU A 38 71.94 -6.56 19.63
C GLU A 38 70.66 -5.90 19.12
N GLU A 39 70.74 -5.17 17.99
CA GLU A 39 69.57 -4.52 17.40
C GLU A 39 68.52 -5.53 16.89
N LEU A 40 68.96 -6.67 16.33
CA LEU A 40 68.06 -7.75 15.93
C LEU A 40 67.41 -8.45 17.12
N VAL A 41 68.12 -8.56 18.26
CA VAL A 41 67.56 -9.10 19.51
C VAL A 41 66.49 -8.17 20.08
N ASP A 42 66.74 -6.86 20.10
CA ASP A 42 65.77 -5.86 20.53
C ASP A 42 64.52 -5.85 19.63
N GLN A 43 64.69 -5.91 18.31
CA GLN A 43 63.57 -6.02 17.37
C GLN A 43 62.75 -7.30 17.58
N ARG A 44 63.42 -8.43 17.85
CA ARG A 44 62.74 -9.69 18.17
C ARG A 44 61.91 -9.57 19.45
N GLU A 45 62.43 -8.93 20.48
CA GLU A 45 61.71 -8.75 21.74
C GLU A 45 60.48 -7.85 21.57
N ILE A 46 60.60 -6.77 20.78
CA ILE A 46 59.47 -5.89 20.43
C ILE A 46 58.38 -6.67 19.68
N LEU A 47 58.77 -7.47 18.68
CA LEU A 47 57.83 -8.30 17.92
C LEU A 47 57.15 -9.35 18.79
N GLN A 48 57.85 -9.97 19.73
CA GLN A 48 57.25 -10.91 20.68
C GLN A 48 56.24 -10.23 21.63
N LYS A 49 56.56 -9.02 22.13
CA LYS A 49 55.63 -8.23 22.94
C LYS A 49 54.39 -7.80 22.13
N SER A 50 54.57 -7.41 20.88
CA SER A 50 53.46 -7.08 19.97
C SER A 50 52.59 -8.31 19.69
N LEU A 51 53.19 -9.46 19.36
CA LEU A 51 52.47 -10.70 19.08
C LEU A 51 51.64 -11.14 20.29
N THR A 52 52.23 -11.16 21.48
CA THR A 52 51.50 -11.53 22.71
C THR A 52 50.38 -10.57 23.06
N SER A 53 50.54 -9.27 22.76
CA SER A 53 49.46 -8.28 22.88
C SER A 53 48.32 -8.58 21.91
N HIS A 54 48.63 -8.83 20.64
CA HIS A 54 47.63 -9.18 19.62
C HIS A 54 46.90 -10.49 19.93
N THR A 55 47.58 -11.52 20.43
CA THR A 55 46.95 -12.78 20.86
C THR A 55 45.93 -12.54 21.96
N LYS A 56 46.27 -11.75 22.99
CA LYS A 56 45.33 -11.39 24.07
C LYS A 56 44.12 -10.60 23.56
N SER A 57 44.34 -9.69 22.61
CA SER A 57 43.25 -8.96 21.96
C SER A 57 42.33 -9.88 21.17
N PHE A 58 42.89 -10.89 20.50
CA PHE A 58 42.13 -11.88 19.74
C PHE A 58 41.29 -12.77 20.65
N GLU A 59 41.85 -13.30 21.73
CA GLU A 59 41.12 -14.09 22.73
C GLU A 59 39.95 -13.29 23.34
N LYS A 60 40.17 -11.99 23.62
CA LYS A 60 39.11 -11.10 24.10
C LYS A 60 37.99 -10.89 23.08
N LEU A 61 38.33 -10.78 21.80
CA LEU A 61 37.38 -10.68 20.70
C LEU A 61 36.57 -11.96 20.53
N GLU A 62 37.22 -13.13 20.60
CA GLU A 62 36.57 -14.44 20.48
C GLU A 62 35.57 -14.69 21.62
N ALA A 63 35.93 -14.30 22.86
CA ALA A 63 35.02 -14.33 23.99
C ALA A 63 33.81 -13.39 23.78
N ARG A 64 34.04 -12.21 23.20
CA ARG A 64 32.97 -11.25 22.94
C ARG A 64 32.01 -11.72 21.84
N VAL A 65 32.53 -12.33 20.78
CA VAL A 65 31.71 -12.94 19.71
C VAL A 65 30.86 -14.06 20.27
N SER A 66 31.44 -14.93 21.10
CA SER A 66 30.70 -16.02 21.75
C SER A 66 29.57 -15.51 22.64
N GLN A 67 29.82 -14.43 23.40
CA GLN A 67 28.78 -13.79 24.21
C GLN A 67 27.65 -13.21 23.35
N LEU A 68 27.99 -12.48 22.28
CA LEU A 68 27.01 -11.87 21.38
C LEU A 68 26.16 -12.93 20.67
N GLN A 69 26.71 -14.09 20.36
CA GLN A 69 25.96 -15.19 19.77
C GLN A 69 24.86 -15.70 20.72
N VAL A 70 25.18 -15.86 22.02
CA VAL A 70 24.20 -16.25 23.04
C VAL A 70 23.10 -15.20 23.20
N GLU A 71 23.47 -13.92 23.21
CA GLU A 71 22.51 -12.80 23.28
C GLU A 71 21.58 -12.80 22.04
N TYR A 72 22.13 -12.98 20.84
CA TYR A 72 21.36 -13.07 19.60
C TYR A 72 20.37 -14.25 19.59
N ASP A 73 20.82 -15.43 20.01
CA ASP A 73 19.96 -16.63 20.03
C ASP A 73 18.83 -16.50 21.05
N ALA A 74 19.08 -15.83 22.19
CA ALA A 74 18.05 -15.53 23.18
C ALA A 74 17.01 -14.52 22.65
N GLU A 75 17.46 -13.42 22.03
CA GLU A 75 16.57 -12.40 21.47
C GLU A 75 15.73 -12.98 20.30
N LYS A 76 16.34 -13.81 19.45
CA LYS A 76 15.64 -14.51 18.37
C LYS A 76 14.52 -15.41 18.91
N ALA A 77 14.76 -16.15 19.99
CA ALA A 77 13.74 -17.00 20.59
C ALA A 77 12.56 -16.19 21.16
N GLU A 78 12.83 -15.02 21.75
CA GLU A 78 11.78 -14.12 22.25
C GLU A 78 10.92 -13.54 21.11
N VAL A 79 11.56 -13.15 20.01
CA VAL A 79 10.86 -12.69 18.79
C VAL A 79 9.98 -13.81 18.20
N GLU A 80 10.49 -15.04 18.13
CA GLU A 80 9.72 -16.18 17.61
C GLU A 80 8.51 -16.51 18.50
N ALA A 81 8.67 -16.48 19.83
CA ALA A 81 7.58 -16.68 20.78
C ALA A 81 6.50 -15.59 20.66
N THR A 82 6.92 -14.33 20.50
CA THR A 82 6.01 -13.20 20.29
C THR A 82 5.23 -13.32 18.99
N ALA A 83 5.91 -13.73 17.91
CA ALA A 83 5.28 -13.97 16.62
C ALA A 83 4.24 -15.11 16.69
N GLU A 84 4.49 -16.15 17.47
CA GLU A 84 3.51 -17.23 17.66
C GLU A 84 2.28 -16.76 18.46
N LEU A 85 2.48 -15.93 19.48
CA LEU A 85 1.37 -15.34 20.24
C LEU A 85 0.47 -14.46 19.35
N LEU A 86 1.09 -13.63 18.50
CA LEU A 86 0.38 -12.81 17.51
C LEU A 86 -0.44 -13.66 16.54
N ARG A 87 0.11 -14.77 16.03
CA ARG A 87 -0.65 -15.70 15.16
C ARG A 87 -1.85 -16.30 15.87
N LYS A 88 -1.72 -16.64 17.16
CA LYS A 88 -2.84 -17.16 17.98
C LYS A 88 -3.92 -16.10 18.20
N GLN A 89 -3.53 -14.85 18.46
CA GLN A 89 -4.47 -13.73 18.58
C GLN A 89 -5.22 -13.45 17.27
N ASP A 90 -4.52 -13.46 16.13
CA ASP A 90 -5.12 -13.32 14.81
C ASP A 90 -6.13 -14.42 14.50
N ALA A 91 -5.80 -15.67 14.84
CA ALA A 91 -6.72 -16.80 14.66
C ALA A 91 -7.99 -16.62 15.51
N ALA A 92 -7.85 -16.28 16.80
CA ALA A 92 -8.97 -16.03 17.70
C ALA A 92 -9.85 -14.84 17.25
N MET A 93 -9.22 -13.78 16.70
CA MET A 93 -9.95 -12.63 16.18
C MET A 93 -10.73 -12.99 14.91
N LYS A 94 -10.18 -13.83 14.03
CA LYS A 94 -10.92 -14.34 12.85
C LYS A 94 -12.11 -15.22 13.25
N GLU A 95 -11.94 -16.08 14.25
CA GLU A 95 -13.03 -16.90 14.77
C GLU A 95 -14.14 -16.04 15.38
N SER A 96 -13.77 -15.05 16.19
CA SER A 96 -14.72 -14.08 16.76
C SER A 96 -15.45 -13.29 15.68
N LEU A 97 -14.75 -12.85 14.63
CA LEU A 97 -15.35 -12.14 13.50
C LEU A 97 -16.36 -13.02 12.75
N THR A 98 -16.07 -14.30 12.60
CA THR A 98 -16.97 -15.28 11.96
C THR A 98 -18.26 -15.41 12.75
N ILE A 99 -18.18 -15.56 14.08
CA ILE A 99 -19.35 -15.63 14.97
C ILE A 99 -20.19 -14.36 14.87
N VAL A 100 -19.56 -13.18 14.84
CA VAL A 100 -20.27 -11.90 14.68
C VAL A 100 -21.01 -11.85 13.34
N GLN A 101 -20.37 -12.30 12.26
CA GLN A 101 -20.99 -12.35 10.93
C GLN A 101 -22.19 -13.31 10.88
N GLU A 102 -22.09 -14.48 11.52
CA GLU A 102 -23.18 -15.45 11.61
C GLU A 102 -24.37 -14.90 12.43
N LEU A 103 -24.10 -14.24 13.56
CA LEU A 103 -25.13 -13.59 14.36
C LEU A 103 -25.84 -12.48 13.59
N GLN A 104 -25.09 -11.64 12.86
CA GLN A 104 -25.65 -10.60 11.98
C GLN A 104 -26.51 -11.21 10.86
N ALA A 105 -26.06 -12.32 10.27
CA ALA A 105 -26.82 -13.02 9.24
C ALA A 105 -28.12 -13.65 9.79
N ALA A 106 -28.12 -14.07 11.06
CA ALA A 106 -29.30 -14.65 11.72
C ALA A 106 -30.33 -13.60 12.15
N THR A 107 -29.93 -12.37 12.47
CA THR A 107 -30.83 -11.28 12.88
C THR A 107 -31.37 -10.45 11.70
N ALA A 108 -30.62 -10.36 10.60
CA ALA A 108 -31.01 -9.62 9.40
C ALA A 108 -32.39 -10.00 8.79
N PRO A 109 -32.87 -11.27 8.81
CA PRO A 109 -34.17 -11.62 8.26
C PRO A 109 -35.34 -10.98 9.03
N PHE A 110 -35.21 -10.85 10.36
CA PHE A 110 -36.27 -10.32 11.21
C PHE A 110 -36.38 -8.79 11.09
N GLU A 111 -35.24 -8.08 11.11
CA GLU A 111 -35.22 -6.63 10.88
C GLU A 111 -35.72 -6.27 9.47
N ASN A 112 -35.34 -7.05 8.46
CA ASN A 112 -35.84 -6.87 7.10
C ASN A 112 -37.35 -7.09 6.97
N LEU A 113 -37.96 -7.96 7.77
CA LEU A 113 -39.40 -8.20 7.72
C LEU A 113 -40.18 -6.98 8.26
N LEU A 114 -39.77 -6.44 9.42
CA LEU A 114 -40.39 -5.23 9.99
C LEU A 114 -40.22 -4.01 9.08
N ALA A 115 -39.03 -3.85 8.50
CA ALA A 115 -38.77 -2.77 7.55
C ALA A 115 -39.59 -2.92 6.26
N ARG A 116 -39.84 -4.16 5.80
CA ARG A 116 -40.70 -4.45 4.64
C ARG A 116 -42.15 -4.10 4.90
N ASP A 117 -42.69 -4.46 6.06
CA ASP A 117 -44.08 -4.17 6.41
C ASP A 117 -44.31 -2.65 6.50
N ALA A 118 -43.40 -1.92 7.16
CA ALA A 118 -43.45 -0.47 7.23
C ALA A 118 -43.33 0.20 5.85
N ASN A 119 -42.41 -0.28 5.00
CA ASN A 119 -42.29 0.21 3.63
C ASN A 119 -43.54 -0.08 2.79
N SER A 120 -44.20 -1.22 3.00
CA SER A 120 -45.44 -1.56 2.29
C SER A 120 -46.59 -0.63 2.65
N ALA A 121 -46.74 -0.31 3.94
CA ALA A 121 -47.76 0.62 4.42
C ALA A 121 -47.50 2.05 3.92
N ASN A 122 -46.24 2.50 3.96
CA ASN A 122 -45.84 3.81 3.45
C ASN A 122 -46.05 3.91 1.94
N ALA A 123 -45.76 2.84 1.19
CA ALA A 123 -45.99 2.80 -0.25
C ALA A 123 -47.48 2.91 -0.59
N ALA A 124 -48.35 2.19 0.13
CA ALA A 124 -49.79 2.28 -0.06
C ALA A 124 -50.34 3.69 0.25
N ALA A 125 -49.88 4.30 1.36
CA ALA A 125 -50.25 5.67 1.71
C ALA A 125 -49.79 6.68 0.66
N ALA A 126 -48.53 6.59 0.22
CA ALA A 126 -47.98 7.45 -0.83
C ALA A 126 -48.74 7.30 -2.16
N SER A 127 -49.04 6.07 -2.58
CA SER A 127 -49.79 5.81 -3.81
C SER A 127 -51.18 6.44 -3.74
N ALA A 128 -51.91 6.27 -2.62
CA ALA A 128 -53.20 6.90 -2.43
C ALA A 128 -53.14 8.44 -2.55
N VAL A 129 -52.09 9.06 -1.99
CA VAL A 129 -51.85 10.50 -2.11
C VAL A 129 -51.58 10.90 -3.56
N VAL A 130 -50.71 10.18 -4.28
CA VAL A 130 -50.42 10.44 -5.70
C VAL A 130 -51.69 10.35 -6.55
N GLN A 131 -52.49 9.30 -6.36
CA GLN A 131 -53.75 9.12 -7.09
C GLN A 131 -54.76 10.24 -6.82
N ALA A 132 -54.87 10.71 -5.57
CA ALA A 132 -55.72 11.85 -5.24
C ALA A 132 -55.27 13.14 -5.96
N HIS A 133 -53.96 13.35 -6.09
CA HIS A 133 -53.41 14.52 -6.80
C HIS A 133 -53.55 14.43 -8.31
N ALA A 134 -53.44 13.23 -8.88
CA ALA A 134 -53.73 12.98 -10.29
C ALA A 134 -55.21 13.20 -10.60
N GLY A 135 -56.12 12.65 -9.77
CA GLY A 135 -57.56 12.87 -9.89
C GLY A 135 -57.99 14.32 -9.70
N GLY A 136 -57.25 15.09 -8.89
CA GLY A 136 -57.42 16.52 -8.71
C GLY A 136 -56.81 17.40 -9.81
N GLY A 137 -56.16 16.82 -10.82
CA GLY A 137 -55.55 17.55 -11.93
C GLY A 137 -54.29 18.34 -11.55
N VAL A 138 -53.66 18.04 -10.42
CA VAL A 138 -52.43 18.71 -9.99
C VAL A 138 -51.23 18.22 -10.80
N ILE A 139 -51.19 16.90 -11.04
CA ILE A 139 -50.18 16.19 -11.82
C ILE A 139 -50.87 15.38 -12.93
N SER A 140 -50.15 15.15 -14.01
CA SER A 140 -50.61 14.34 -15.15
C SER A 140 -50.54 12.84 -14.85
N ALA A 141 -51.21 12.03 -15.69
CA ALA A 141 -51.16 10.57 -15.59
C ALA A 141 -49.73 10.01 -15.78
N ALA A 142 -48.91 10.64 -16.62
CA ALA A 142 -47.51 10.25 -16.82
C ALA A 142 -46.66 10.55 -15.58
N GLU A 143 -46.86 11.72 -14.96
CA GLU A 143 -46.21 12.09 -13.70
C GLU A 143 -46.64 11.17 -12.55
N ALA A 144 -47.93 10.82 -12.47
CA ALA A 144 -48.41 9.84 -11.50
C ALA A 144 -47.75 8.48 -11.71
N ALA A 145 -47.64 7.99 -12.95
CA ALA A 145 -46.96 6.73 -13.25
C ALA A 145 -45.46 6.76 -12.85
N ALA A 146 -44.77 7.87 -13.10
CA ALA A 146 -43.38 8.04 -12.65
C ALA A 146 -43.27 8.03 -11.12
N ALA A 147 -44.18 8.70 -10.40
CA ALA A 147 -44.24 8.68 -8.95
C ALA A 147 -44.51 7.27 -8.41
N GLU A 148 -45.41 6.50 -9.02
CA GLU A 148 -45.67 5.10 -8.65
C GLU A 148 -44.43 4.22 -8.85
N GLY A 149 -43.67 4.43 -9.94
CA GLY A 149 -42.38 3.76 -10.14
C GLY A 149 -41.38 4.04 -9.02
N LEU A 150 -41.29 5.30 -8.59
CA LEU A 150 -40.42 5.71 -7.48
C LEU A 150 -40.90 5.15 -6.13
N ILE A 151 -42.21 5.12 -5.89
CA ILE A 151 -42.81 4.49 -4.70
C ILE A 151 -42.43 3.00 -4.66
N ALA A 152 -42.59 2.28 -5.76
CA ALA A 152 -42.19 0.88 -5.88
C ALA A 152 -40.67 0.68 -5.67
N ALA A 153 -39.85 1.66 -6.04
CA ALA A 153 -38.41 1.68 -5.76
C ALA A 153 -38.05 2.01 -4.29
N GLY A 154 -39.04 2.26 -3.43
CA GLY A 154 -38.88 2.57 -2.01
C GLY A 154 -38.81 4.07 -1.68
N GLN A 155 -39.26 4.94 -2.57
CA GLN A 155 -39.21 6.40 -2.41
C GLN A 155 -40.57 7.00 -1.99
N ALA A 156 -41.37 6.25 -1.21
CA ALA A 156 -42.69 6.69 -0.74
C ALA A 156 -42.66 8.02 0.03
N HIS A 157 -41.57 8.28 0.75
CA HIS A 157 -41.37 9.50 1.55
C HIS A 157 -41.38 10.80 0.73
N LEU A 158 -41.17 10.74 -0.58
CA LEU A 158 -41.25 11.92 -1.45
C LEU A 158 -42.68 12.42 -1.63
N PHE A 159 -43.68 11.56 -1.40
CA PHE A 159 -45.08 11.80 -1.76
C PHE A 159 -46.05 11.69 -0.58
N MET A 160 -45.74 10.85 0.41
CA MET A 160 -46.72 10.47 1.45
C MET A 160 -47.28 11.64 2.28
N ASP A 161 -46.48 12.69 2.47
CA ASP A 161 -46.86 13.87 3.26
C ASP A 161 -47.22 15.09 2.40
N TRP A 162 -47.57 14.88 1.12
CA TRP A 162 -48.04 15.98 0.29
C TRP A 162 -49.31 16.61 0.89
N PRO A 163 -49.36 17.94 1.03
CA PRO A 163 -50.56 18.61 1.50
C PRO A 163 -51.71 18.40 0.51
N ALA A 164 -52.95 18.56 0.95
CA ALA A 164 -54.13 18.36 0.11
C ALA A 164 -54.08 19.17 -1.20
N VAL A 165 -54.81 18.69 -2.21
CA VAL A 165 -55.02 19.40 -3.50
C VAL A 165 -55.50 20.83 -3.25
N GLY A 166 -54.94 21.78 -3.99
CA GLY A 166 -55.17 23.22 -3.80
C GLY A 166 -54.16 23.89 -2.85
N SER A 167 -53.35 23.12 -2.12
CA SER A 167 -52.29 23.63 -1.26
C SER A 167 -50.91 23.29 -1.82
N ARG A 168 -50.07 24.31 -2.04
CA ARG A 168 -48.69 24.17 -2.56
C ARG A 168 -48.56 23.38 -3.86
N ASP A 169 -49.59 23.40 -4.71
CA ASP A 169 -49.59 22.64 -5.96
C ASP A 169 -48.49 23.06 -6.94
N SER A 170 -48.05 24.33 -6.89
CA SER A 170 -46.90 24.80 -7.66
C SER A 170 -45.59 24.11 -7.25
N ASP A 171 -45.39 23.84 -5.96
CA ASP A 171 -44.21 23.11 -5.46
C ASP A 171 -44.24 21.65 -5.92
N LYS A 172 -45.42 21.01 -5.87
CA LYS A 172 -45.61 19.62 -6.33
C LYS A 172 -45.28 19.51 -7.83
N ARG A 173 -45.80 20.42 -8.67
CA ARG A 173 -45.48 20.47 -10.10
C ARG A 173 -44.00 20.72 -10.36
N ARG A 174 -43.36 21.60 -9.57
CA ARG A 174 -41.91 21.84 -9.68
C ARG A 174 -41.11 20.58 -9.39
N LEU A 175 -41.47 19.84 -8.35
CA LEU A 175 -40.84 18.56 -8.02
C LEU A 175 -41.04 17.53 -9.16
N MET A 176 -42.24 17.41 -9.71
CA MET A 176 -42.49 16.48 -10.82
C MET A 176 -41.70 16.85 -12.09
N ALA A 177 -41.55 18.14 -12.39
CA ALA A 177 -40.72 18.61 -13.49
C ALA A 177 -39.22 18.28 -13.25
N GLN A 178 -38.74 18.40 -12.01
CA GLN A 178 -37.38 17.99 -11.65
C GLN A 178 -37.19 16.48 -11.81
N ILE A 179 -38.15 15.67 -11.33
CA ILE A 179 -38.15 14.21 -11.49
C ILE A 179 -38.07 13.85 -12.98
N ALA A 180 -38.93 14.43 -13.82
CA ALA A 180 -38.93 14.17 -15.26
C ALA A 180 -37.60 14.54 -15.94
N THR A 181 -36.99 15.66 -15.55
CA THR A 181 -35.69 16.10 -16.09
C THR A 181 -34.58 15.13 -15.74
N ILE A 182 -34.51 14.67 -14.48
CA ILE A 182 -33.47 13.76 -14.01
C ILE A 182 -33.69 12.36 -14.58
N ASP A 183 -34.94 11.90 -14.63
CA ASP A 183 -35.30 10.60 -15.20
C ASP A 183 -34.88 10.49 -16.67
N ALA A 184 -35.11 11.53 -17.47
CA ALA A 184 -34.66 11.58 -18.87
C ALA A 184 -33.12 11.65 -19.01
N GLY A 185 -32.42 12.19 -18.01
CA GLY A 185 -30.98 12.41 -18.04
C GLY A 185 -30.12 11.20 -17.65
N TYR A 186 -30.73 10.11 -17.17
CA TYR A 186 -30.01 8.93 -16.69
C TYR A 186 -30.41 7.66 -17.46
N PRO A 187 -29.46 6.83 -17.93
CA PRO A 187 -29.79 5.55 -18.57
C PRO A 187 -30.61 4.63 -17.63
N GLY A 188 -31.84 4.30 -18.04
CA GLY A 188 -32.78 3.53 -17.22
C GLY A 188 -33.58 4.35 -16.20
N GLY A 189 -33.50 5.68 -16.25
CA GLY A 189 -34.26 6.58 -15.40
C GLY A 189 -33.85 6.57 -13.93
N LEU A 190 -34.62 7.27 -13.11
CA LEU A 190 -34.41 7.33 -11.67
C LEU A 190 -34.61 5.96 -11.00
N CYS A 191 -35.54 5.14 -11.50
CA CYS A 191 -35.71 3.77 -11.03
C CYS A 191 -34.44 2.94 -11.27
N GLY A 192 -33.83 3.04 -12.45
CA GLY A 192 -32.55 2.42 -12.76
C GLY A 192 -31.41 2.95 -11.89
N TYR A 193 -31.36 4.27 -11.68
CA TYR A 193 -30.40 4.90 -10.76
C TYR A 193 -30.49 4.33 -9.33
N ILE A 194 -31.69 4.24 -8.77
CA ILE A 194 -31.92 3.70 -7.41
C ILE A 194 -31.52 2.22 -7.36
N HIS A 195 -31.87 1.44 -8.37
CA HIS A 195 -31.47 0.04 -8.45
C HIS A 195 -29.95 -0.13 -8.46
N ASN A 196 -29.27 0.59 -9.36
CA ASN A 196 -27.81 0.57 -9.48
C ASN A 196 -27.14 1.01 -8.17
N ALA A 197 -27.65 2.07 -7.52
CA ALA A 197 -27.13 2.54 -6.25
C ALA A 197 -27.24 1.46 -5.15
N LYS A 198 -28.40 0.79 -5.04
CA LYS A 198 -28.58 -0.32 -4.09
C LYS A 198 -27.60 -1.47 -4.36
N GLN A 199 -27.39 -1.81 -5.63
CA GLN A 199 -26.43 -2.83 -6.01
C GLN A 199 -24.99 -2.42 -5.67
N LEU A 200 -24.58 -1.18 -5.97
CA LEU A 200 -23.24 -0.67 -5.65
C LEU A 200 -22.98 -0.64 -4.14
N LEU A 201 -23.99 -0.29 -3.33
CA LEU A 201 -23.89 -0.33 -1.87
C LEU A 201 -23.72 -1.77 -1.37
N GLU A 202 -24.46 -2.72 -1.92
CA GLU A 202 -24.31 -4.14 -1.58
C GLU A 202 -22.95 -4.70 -2.01
N ASP A 203 -22.52 -4.39 -3.23
CA ASP A 203 -21.20 -4.77 -3.77
C ASP A 203 -20.08 -4.21 -2.90
N SER A 204 -20.20 -2.96 -2.45
CA SER A 204 -19.28 -2.35 -1.49
C SER A 204 -19.32 -3.05 -0.13
N ARG A 205 -20.51 -3.42 0.36
CA ARG A 205 -20.69 -4.11 1.66
C ARG A 205 -20.00 -5.47 1.68
N VAL A 206 -20.07 -6.21 0.57
CA VAL A 206 -19.44 -7.54 0.44
C VAL A 206 -18.00 -7.46 -0.08
N GLY A 207 -17.46 -6.27 -0.32
CA GLY A 207 -16.10 -6.07 -0.81
C GLY A 207 -15.85 -6.59 -2.23
N ARG A 208 -16.88 -6.62 -3.08
CA ARG A 208 -16.76 -7.08 -4.47
C ARG A 208 -15.88 -6.11 -5.26
N ASN A 209 -14.70 -6.57 -5.67
CA ASN A 209 -13.83 -5.82 -6.56
C ASN A 209 -14.07 -6.25 -8.02
N PRO A 210 -14.66 -5.41 -8.88
CA PRO A 210 -14.89 -5.75 -10.29
C PRO A 210 -13.59 -5.92 -11.09
N LEU A 211 -12.46 -5.42 -10.58
CA LEU A 211 -11.14 -5.51 -11.18
C LEU A 211 -10.28 -6.59 -10.51
N ALA A 212 -10.86 -7.49 -9.71
CA ALA A 212 -10.12 -8.60 -9.13
C ALA A 212 -9.47 -9.46 -10.25
N GLY A 213 -8.18 -9.75 -10.10
CA GLY A 213 -7.40 -10.49 -11.11
C GLY A 213 -6.79 -9.61 -12.21
N TRP A 214 -7.12 -8.31 -12.25
CA TRP A 214 -6.46 -7.36 -13.14
C TRP A 214 -5.32 -6.68 -12.39
N THR A 215 -4.18 -6.50 -13.06
CA THR A 215 -3.04 -5.75 -12.54
C THR A 215 -2.75 -4.60 -13.49
N PRO A 216 -2.76 -3.33 -13.02
CA PRO A 216 -2.38 -2.22 -13.86
C PRO A 216 -0.91 -2.36 -14.27
N SER A 217 -0.63 -2.27 -15.58
CA SER A 217 0.73 -2.21 -16.11
C SER A 217 1.04 -0.79 -16.54
N VAL A 218 2.12 -0.22 -16.04
CA VAL A 218 2.67 1.02 -16.59
C VAL A 218 3.43 0.65 -17.87
N PRO A 219 3.10 1.23 -19.04
CA PRO A 219 3.88 1.00 -20.25
C PRO A 219 5.34 1.40 -20.04
N ALA A 220 6.27 0.63 -20.61
CA ALA A 220 7.67 1.04 -20.63
C ALA A 220 7.80 2.31 -21.49
N GLY A 221 8.15 3.43 -20.85
CA GLY A 221 8.52 4.67 -21.52
C GLY A 221 10.04 4.84 -21.53
N SER A 222 10.54 5.65 -22.45
CA SER A 222 11.92 6.13 -22.47
C SER A 222 11.96 7.61 -22.12
N THR A 223 13.02 8.03 -21.41
CA THR A 223 13.34 9.45 -21.25
C THR A 223 14.19 9.86 -22.44
N LEU A 224 13.69 10.76 -23.26
CA LEU A 224 14.42 11.31 -24.40
C LEU A 224 15.18 12.57 -23.97
N ALA A 225 16.42 12.74 -24.45
CA ALA A 225 17.15 13.97 -24.18
C ALA A 225 16.70 15.06 -25.17
N TYR A 226 16.34 16.22 -24.64
CA TYR A 226 15.87 17.34 -25.47
C TYR A 226 16.89 17.67 -26.57
N GLY A 227 16.40 17.69 -27.81
CA GLY A 227 17.20 18.03 -29.00
C GLY A 227 18.05 16.89 -29.57
N ASP A 228 18.01 15.67 -29.00
CA ASP A 228 18.60 14.51 -29.64
C ASP A 228 17.77 14.03 -30.85
N ALA A 229 18.35 13.14 -31.66
CA ALA A 229 17.70 12.66 -32.88
C ALA A 229 16.40 11.87 -32.59
N GLU A 230 16.33 11.17 -31.44
CA GLU A 230 15.18 10.36 -31.07
C GLU A 230 14.02 11.24 -30.56
N PHE A 231 14.34 12.28 -29.78
CA PHE A 231 13.44 13.36 -29.37
C PHE A 231 12.80 14.03 -30.58
N VAL A 232 13.59 14.47 -31.55
CA VAL A 232 13.07 15.15 -32.75
C VAL A 232 12.16 14.21 -33.55
N GLN A 233 12.55 12.95 -33.74
CA GLN A 233 11.70 11.97 -34.42
C GLN A 233 10.37 11.74 -33.70
N CYS A 234 10.39 11.61 -32.38
CA CYS A 234 9.18 11.45 -31.58
C CYS A 234 8.30 12.71 -31.57
N GLU A 235 8.90 13.90 -31.55
CA GLU A 235 8.18 15.18 -31.62
C GLU A 235 7.49 15.36 -32.97
N GLU A 236 8.17 15.07 -34.08
CA GLU A 236 7.59 15.13 -35.43
C GLU A 236 6.42 14.15 -35.59
N ALA A 237 6.60 12.90 -35.14
CA ALA A 237 5.55 11.89 -35.16
C ALA A 237 4.35 12.30 -34.27
N GLY A 238 4.62 12.80 -33.06
CA GLY A 238 3.60 13.28 -32.14
C GLY A 238 2.82 14.47 -32.69
N ALA A 239 3.50 15.43 -33.32
CA ALA A 239 2.89 16.59 -33.95
C ALA A 239 1.99 16.21 -35.14
N ALA A 240 2.40 15.21 -35.94
CA ALA A 240 1.59 14.69 -37.03
C ALA A 240 0.29 14.05 -36.52
N GLU A 241 0.35 13.31 -35.41
CA GLU A 241 -0.83 12.69 -34.80
C GLU A 241 -1.68 13.68 -33.98
N ALA A 242 -1.10 14.75 -33.44
CA ALA A 242 -1.82 15.76 -32.66
C ALA A 242 -2.96 16.42 -33.45
N GLY A 243 -2.80 16.58 -34.78
CA GLY A 243 -3.86 17.08 -35.67
C GLY A 243 -5.09 16.17 -35.76
N ARG A 244 -4.98 14.92 -35.31
CA ARG A 244 -6.06 13.90 -35.27
C ARG A 244 -6.45 13.53 -33.84
N ALA A 245 -5.88 14.19 -32.84
CA ALA A 245 -6.15 13.95 -31.44
C ALA A 245 -7.28 14.86 -30.93
N ALA A 246 -8.06 14.34 -29.98
CA ALA A 246 -9.00 15.13 -29.20
C ALA A 246 -8.43 15.35 -27.79
N PHE A 247 -8.39 16.62 -27.36
CA PHE A 247 -7.99 16.98 -26.01
C PHE A 247 -9.23 17.19 -25.15
N VAL A 248 -9.38 16.38 -24.11
CA VAL A 248 -10.51 16.47 -23.17
C VAL A 248 -10.00 16.99 -21.84
N LEU A 249 -10.46 18.17 -21.44
CA LEU A 249 -10.19 18.74 -20.14
C LEU A 249 -11.36 18.48 -19.19
N VAL A 250 -11.15 17.62 -18.18
CA VAL A 250 -12.15 17.34 -17.14
C VAL A 250 -12.03 18.39 -16.02
N ALA A 251 -12.85 19.44 -16.08
CA ALA A 251 -12.76 20.63 -15.20
C ALA A 251 -14.01 20.87 -14.33
N GLY A 252 -14.73 19.81 -13.92
CA GLY A 252 -16.01 19.95 -13.19
C GLY A 252 -15.92 20.31 -11.70
N GLY A 253 -14.74 20.32 -11.09
CA GLY A 253 -14.58 20.54 -9.65
C GLY A 253 -14.35 21.99 -9.25
N LEU A 254 -14.93 22.40 -8.11
CA LEU A 254 -14.60 23.66 -7.44
C LEU A 254 -13.27 23.57 -6.68
N GLY A 255 -12.64 24.73 -6.47
CA GLY A 255 -11.36 24.88 -5.77
C GLY A 255 -11.44 24.88 -4.24
N GLU A 256 -12.56 24.48 -3.64
CA GLU A 256 -12.84 24.72 -2.20
C GLU A 256 -11.77 24.14 -1.27
N ARG A 257 -11.24 22.95 -1.60
CA ARG A 257 -10.15 22.31 -0.85
C ARG A 257 -8.82 23.06 -0.94
N LEU A 258 -8.67 23.95 -1.93
CA LEU A 258 -7.53 24.84 -2.12
C LEU A 258 -7.77 26.22 -1.47
N GLY A 259 -8.89 26.42 -0.77
CA GLY A 259 -9.28 27.74 -0.25
C GLY A 259 -9.76 28.71 -1.34
N TYR A 260 -10.12 28.21 -2.52
CA TYR A 260 -10.56 29.01 -3.66
C TYR A 260 -12.03 28.69 -4.00
N SER A 261 -12.89 29.71 -4.02
CA SER A 261 -14.33 29.53 -4.26
C SER A 261 -14.72 29.41 -5.74
N GLY A 262 -13.77 29.63 -6.67
CA GLY A 262 -14.02 29.53 -8.11
C GLY A 262 -13.74 28.15 -8.71
N ILE A 263 -13.91 28.06 -10.03
CA ILE A 263 -13.55 26.87 -10.83
C ILE A 263 -12.03 26.72 -10.91
N LYS A 264 -11.50 25.50 -10.82
CA LYS A 264 -10.04 25.26 -10.74
C LYS A 264 -9.25 25.83 -11.91
N VAL A 265 -9.83 25.88 -13.11
CA VAL A 265 -9.18 26.43 -14.31
C VAL A 265 -9.04 27.96 -14.30
N ALA A 266 -9.69 28.64 -13.35
CA ALA A 266 -9.55 30.09 -13.16
C ALA A 266 -8.41 30.45 -12.19
N LEU A 267 -7.70 29.45 -11.63
CA LEU A 267 -6.48 29.72 -10.86
C LEU A 267 -5.40 30.23 -11.82
N PRO A 268 -4.71 31.33 -11.46
CA PRO A 268 -3.63 31.85 -12.28
C PRO A 268 -2.48 30.84 -12.37
N THR A 269 -1.87 30.75 -13.55
CA THR A 269 -0.63 30.01 -13.85
C THR A 269 0.60 30.70 -13.29
#